data_AF-A0A160T717-F1
#
_entry.id   AF-A0A160T717-F1
#
_cell.length_a   1.000
_cell.length_b   1.000
_cell.length_c   1.000
_cell.angle_alpha   90.00
_cell.angle_beta   90.00
_cell.angle_gamma   90.00
#
_symmetry.space_group_name_H-M   'P 1'
#
loop_
_entity.id
_entity.type
_entity.pdbx_description
1 polymer ?
#
loop_
_entity_poly.entity_id
_entity_poly.type
_entity_poly.pdbx_seq_one_letter_code
_entity_poly.pdbx_strand_id
1 'polypeptide(L)'
;MKITTPQGYVIELSAEEAETLFPGLVRGVRRQLAGLMDGPPAGTADEPISAARLVRRVLRRHRIPPTQRAVYQALYEAGDDGLEFAALAAATGRSTEELSGVLGGLGRRINATHGIETLPEPPGVNLLFDYKATAPPGGAWGWAMRPELRQALEDLGLPWEETGG
;
A
#
# COMPACT_ATOMS: atom_id res chain seq x y z
N MET A 1 0.08 28.04 13.49
CA MET A 1 -0.43 26.90 12.69
C MET A 1 -1.71 27.34 11.99
N LYS A 2 -1.91 27.00 10.72
CA LYS A 2 -3.15 27.31 10.00
C LYS A 2 -3.93 26.03 9.76
N ILE A 3 -5.20 25.99 10.17
CA ILE A 3 -6.12 24.87 9.94
C ILE A 3 -7.28 25.38 9.10
N THR A 4 -7.55 24.71 7.97
CA THR A 4 -8.71 25.01 7.13
C THR A 4 -9.81 24.02 7.44
N THR A 5 -10.96 24.53 7.88
CA THR A 5 -12.16 23.71 8.14
C THR A 5 -12.81 23.23 6.83
N PRO A 6 -13.65 22.18 6.85
CA PRO A 6 -14.41 21.76 5.66
C PRO A 6 -15.30 22.85 5.06
N GLN A 7 -15.69 23.84 5.86
CA GLN A 7 -16.50 24.99 5.46
C GLN A 7 -15.66 26.17 4.95
N GLY A 8 -14.33 26.02 4.86
CA GLY A 8 -13.42 27.02 4.29
C GLY A 8 -12.88 28.06 5.27
N TYR A 9 -13.25 28.01 6.56
CA TYR A 9 -12.66 28.90 7.56
C TYR A 9 -11.20 28.57 7.82
N VAL A 10 -10.35 29.59 7.84
CA VAL A 10 -8.95 29.49 8.26
C VAL A 10 -8.84 29.89 9.72
N ILE A 11 -8.44 28.94 10.55
CA ILE A 11 -8.16 29.17 11.97
C ILE A 11 -6.65 29.27 12.13
N GLU A 12 -6.18 30.42 12.60
CA GLU A 12 -4.78 30.61 12.99
C GLU A 12 -4.63 30.37 14.49
N LEU A 13 -3.83 29.38 14.85
CA LEU A 13 -3.54 29.03 16.25
C LEU A 13 -2.06 29.22 16.53
N SER A 14 -1.73 29.69 17.73
CA SER A 14 -0.37 29.54 18.25
C SER A 14 -0.03 28.06 18.49
N ALA A 15 1.26 27.74 18.66
CA ALA A 15 1.68 26.37 18.93
C ALA A 15 1.11 25.85 20.27
N GLU A 16 1.06 26.70 21.30
CA GLU A 16 0.54 26.37 22.63
C GLU A 16 -0.97 26.11 22.62
N GLU A 17 -1.73 26.94 21.88
CA GLU A 17 -3.17 26.73 21.70
C GLU A 17 -3.45 25.44 20.91
N ALA A 18 -2.67 25.17 19.85
CA ALA A 18 -2.81 23.96 19.07
C ALA A 18 -2.47 22.70 19.88
N GLU A 19 -1.49 22.75 20.79
CA GLU A 19 -1.16 21.64 21.69
C GLU A 19 -2.28 21.34 22.67
N THR A 20 -2.94 22.38 23.16
CA THR A 20 -4.04 22.25 24.12
C THR A 20 -5.30 21.70 23.44
N LEU A 21 -5.64 22.23 22.26
CA LEU A 21 -6.90 21.89 21.56
C LEU A 21 -6.79 20.64 20.70
N PHE A 22 -5.61 20.38 20.11
CA PHE A 22 -5.39 19.30 19.14
C PHE A 22 -4.05 18.57 19.36
N PRO A 23 -3.83 17.96 20.56
CA PRO A 23 -2.55 17.36 20.92
C PRO A 23 -2.09 16.27 19.94
N GLY A 24 -3.03 15.49 19.37
CA GLY A 24 -2.73 14.46 18.37
C GLY A 24 -2.23 15.03 17.03
N LEU A 25 -2.86 16.11 16.56
CA LEU A 25 -2.49 16.78 15.32
C LEU A 25 -1.10 17.42 15.43
N VAL A 26 -0.82 18.11 16.55
CA VAL A 26 0.49 18.71 16.79
C VAL A 26 1.59 17.66 16.89
N ARG A 27 1.34 16.53 17.56
CA ARG A 27 2.29 15.39 17.59
C ARG A 27 2.54 14.83 16.20
N GLY A 28 1.51 14.70 15.36
CA GLY A 28 1.63 14.25 13.98
C GLY A 28 2.49 15.18 13.13
N VAL A 29 2.21 16.49 13.16
CA VAL A 29 3.00 17.51 12.45
C VAL A 29 4.44 17.54 12.94
N ARG A 30 4.67 17.48 14.26
CA ARG A 30 6.02 17.42 14.84
C ARG A 30 6.78 16.18 14.41
N ARG A 31 6.12 15.03 14.34
CA ARG A 31 6.71 13.77 13.87
C ARG A 31 7.06 13.82 12.38
N GLN A 32 6.21 14.46 11.57
CA GLN A 32 6.46 14.66 10.14
C GLN A 32 7.65 15.61 9.92
N LEU A 33 7.78 16.65 10.74
CA LEU A 33 8.94 17.55 10.73
C LEU A 33 10.21 16.90 11.30
N ALA A 34 10.09 16.06 12.34
CA ALA A 34 11.21 15.30 12.90
C ALA A 34 11.69 14.18 11.95
N GLY A 35 10.77 13.54 11.22
CA GLY A 35 11.08 12.53 10.20
C GLY A 35 11.78 13.09 8.95
N LEU A 36 11.88 14.42 8.82
CA LEU A 36 12.72 15.09 7.82
C LEU A 36 14.17 15.30 8.31
N MET A 37 14.47 15.13 9.61
CA MET A 37 15.81 15.35 10.16
C MET A 37 16.48 14.13 10.78
N ASP A 38 15.76 13.04 11.11
CA ASP A 38 16.37 11.79 11.57
C ASP A 38 15.53 10.57 11.15
N GLY A 39 16.21 9.50 10.72
CA GLY A 39 15.59 8.21 10.38
C GLY A 39 14.77 7.63 11.55
N PRO A 40 13.79 6.75 11.28
CA PRO A 40 12.71 6.52 12.24
C PRO A 40 13.21 5.82 13.51
N PRO A 41 12.87 6.32 14.72
CA PRO A 41 13.11 5.60 15.95
C PRO A 41 12.21 4.36 16.01
N ALA A 42 12.70 3.32 16.69
CA ALA A 42 11.93 2.12 17.02
C ALA A 42 10.64 2.52 17.76
N GLY A 43 9.50 2.37 17.09
CA GLY A 43 8.19 2.75 17.63
C GLY A 43 7.83 1.95 18.88
N THR A 44 7.28 2.65 19.87
CA THR A 44 6.62 2.10 21.06
C THR A 44 5.44 1.22 20.67
N ALA A 45 5.19 0.17 21.44
CA ALA A 45 4.35 -0.98 21.13
C ALA A 45 2.83 -0.75 20.93
N ASP A 46 2.33 0.49 21.06
CA ASP A 46 0.88 0.79 21.08
C ASP A 46 0.33 1.60 19.88
N GLU A 47 1.15 1.91 18.87
CA GLU A 47 0.64 2.59 17.67
C GLU A 47 0.23 1.57 16.58
N PRO A 48 -0.99 1.65 16.01
CA PRO A 48 -1.41 0.73 14.96
C PRO A 48 -0.43 0.81 13.78
N ILE A 49 0.09 -0.35 13.38
CA ILE A 49 1.07 -0.44 12.30
C ILE A 49 0.39 0.00 11.00
N SER A 50 0.92 1.05 10.35
CA SER A 50 0.34 1.58 9.12
C SER A 50 0.38 0.56 7.97
N ALA A 51 -0.57 0.68 7.03
CA ALA A 51 -0.64 -0.18 5.84
C ALA A 51 0.69 -0.18 5.06
N ALA A 52 1.29 0.98 4.82
CA ALA A 52 2.59 1.10 4.17
C ALA A 52 3.71 0.31 4.88
N ARG A 53 3.71 0.30 6.23
CA ARG A 53 4.67 -0.48 7.01
C ARG A 53 4.42 -1.98 6.90
N LEU A 54 3.16 -2.41 6.88
CA LEU A 54 2.79 -3.81 6.65
C LEU A 54 3.17 -4.27 5.24
N VAL A 55 2.88 -3.47 4.20
CA VAL A 55 3.28 -3.75 2.80
C VAL A 55 4.79 -3.96 2.69
N ARG A 56 5.60 -3.02 3.22
CA ARG A 56 7.07 -3.16 3.23
C ARG A 56 7.52 -4.42 3.94
N ARG A 57 6.87 -4.79 5.05
CA ARG A 57 7.18 -6.02 5.79
C ARG A 57 6.83 -7.27 4.97
N VAL A 58 5.67 -7.29 4.29
CA VAL A 58 5.28 -8.40 3.39
C VAL A 58 6.32 -8.60 2.30
N LEU A 59 6.76 -7.52 1.64
CA LEU A 59 7.73 -7.58 0.55
C LEU A 59 9.11 -8.04 1.01
N ARG A 60 9.56 -7.60 2.20
CA ARG A 60 10.89 -7.92 2.74
C ARG A 60 10.98 -9.27 3.44
N ARG A 61 9.85 -9.84 3.90
CA ARG A 61 9.84 -11.09 4.67
C ARG A 61 10.48 -12.26 3.93
N HIS A 62 10.23 -12.37 2.62
CA HIS A 62 10.78 -13.40 1.75
C HIS A 62 11.02 -12.84 0.35
N ARG A 63 11.94 -13.44 -0.41
CA ARG A 63 12.09 -13.17 -1.85
C ARG A 63 10.72 -13.28 -2.52
N ILE A 64 10.38 -12.32 -3.37
CA ILE A 64 9.12 -12.33 -4.12
C ILE A 64 9.21 -13.46 -5.16
N PRO A 65 8.33 -14.48 -5.09
CA PRO A 65 8.29 -15.55 -6.09
C PRO A 65 8.04 -14.98 -7.49
N PRO A 66 8.62 -15.58 -8.56
CA PRO A 66 8.44 -15.09 -9.93
C PRO A 66 6.97 -14.93 -10.33
N THR A 67 6.10 -15.84 -9.87
CA THR A 67 4.66 -15.79 -10.15
C THR A 67 3.96 -14.60 -9.52
N GLN A 68 4.33 -14.23 -8.28
CA GLN A 68 3.81 -13.02 -7.61
C GLN A 68 4.40 -11.75 -8.21
N ARG A 69 5.69 -11.79 -8.62
CA ARG A 69 6.34 -10.68 -9.29
C ARG A 69 5.65 -10.34 -10.62
N ALA A 70 5.29 -11.34 -11.41
CA ALA A 70 4.55 -11.14 -12.66
C ALA A 70 3.21 -10.42 -12.44
N VAL A 71 2.48 -10.77 -11.38
CA VAL A 71 1.24 -10.07 -10.99
C VAL A 71 1.52 -8.61 -10.62
N TYR A 72 2.55 -8.35 -9.82
CA TYR A 72 2.93 -6.97 -9.46
C TYR A 72 3.32 -6.15 -10.68
N GLN A 73 4.10 -6.72 -11.59
CA GLN A 73 4.50 -6.06 -12.83
C GLN A 73 3.29 -5.71 -13.69
N ALA A 74 2.43 -6.69 -14.00
CA ALA A 74 1.25 -6.47 -14.83
C ALA A 74 0.31 -5.40 -14.25
N LEU A 75 0.09 -5.43 -12.92
CA LEU A 75 -0.77 -4.43 -12.26
C LEU A 75 -0.11 -3.07 -12.13
N TYR A 76 1.22 -2.99 -12.07
CA TYR A 76 1.87 -1.70 -12.11
C TYR A 76 1.75 -1.08 -13.50
N GLU A 77 2.06 -1.84 -14.54
CA GLU A 77 2.01 -1.41 -15.95
C GLU A 77 0.60 -0.96 -16.34
N ALA A 78 -0.44 -1.60 -15.79
CA ALA A 78 -1.84 -1.20 -15.96
C ALA A 78 -2.24 0.11 -15.24
N GLY A 79 -1.34 0.70 -14.46
CA GLY A 79 -1.57 1.98 -13.80
C GLY A 79 -2.72 1.96 -12.79
N ASP A 80 -3.42 3.08 -12.69
CA ASP A 80 -4.57 3.22 -11.80
C ASP A 80 -5.81 2.50 -12.33
N ASP A 81 -5.88 2.19 -13.62
CA ASP A 81 -7.03 1.52 -14.23
C ASP A 81 -7.12 0.04 -13.82
N GLY A 82 -5.98 -0.58 -13.53
CA GLY A 82 -5.88 -1.99 -13.16
C GLY A 82 -6.23 -2.93 -14.31
N LEU A 83 -6.42 -4.20 -13.99
CA LEU A 83 -6.76 -5.24 -14.94
C LEU A 83 -7.94 -6.07 -14.47
N GLU A 84 -8.83 -6.38 -15.40
CA GLU A 84 -9.86 -7.39 -15.20
C GLU A 84 -9.21 -8.75 -14.92
N PHE A 85 -9.92 -9.63 -14.22
CA PHE A 85 -9.34 -10.89 -13.77
C PHE A 85 -8.78 -11.75 -14.92
N ALA A 86 -9.53 -11.86 -16.02
CA ALA A 86 -9.10 -12.60 -17.20
C ALA A 86 -7.93 -11.92 -17.93
N ALA A 87 -7.94 -10.58 -18.00
CA ALA A 87 -6.84 -9.81 -18.58
C ALA A 87 -5.56 -9.92 -17.76
N LEU A 88 -5.66 -9.92 -16.42
CA LEU A 88 -4.54 -10.15 -15.52
C LEU A 88 -3.98 -11.57 -15.66
N ALA A 89 -4.86 -12.57 -15.82
CA ALA A 89 -4.41 -13.94 -16.07
C ALA A 89 -3.61 -14.01 -17.38
N ALA A 90 -4.14 -13.45 -18.46
CA ALA A 90 -3.48 -13.37 -19.76
C ALA A 90 -2.14 -12.59 -19.71
N ALA A 91 -2.12 -11.41 -19.08
CA ALA A 91 -0.94 -10.57 -18.93
C ALA A 91 0.20 -11.25 -18.17
N THR A 92 -0.13 -12.22 -17.31
CA THR A 92 0.86 -13.00 -16.57
C THR A 92 1.15 -14.38 -17.18
N GLY A 93 0.56 -14.69 -18.35
CA GLY A 93 0.73 -15.95 -19.06
C GLY A 93 0.12 -17.15 -18.34
N ARG A 94 -1.05 -16.98 -17.72
CA ARG A 94 -1.71 -17.98 -16.86
C ARG A 94 -3.18 -18.19 -17.22
N SER A 95 -3.72 -19.34 -16.82
CA SER A 95 -5.17 -19.55 -16.73
C SER A 95 -5.77 -18.78 -15.54
N THR A 96 -7.09 -18.61 -15.54
CA THR A 96 -7.83 -18.01 -14.42
C THR A 96 -7.73 -18.82 -13.13
N GLU A 97 -7.67 -20.15 -13.23
CA GLU A 97 -7.48 -21.07 -12.10
C GLU A 97 -6.08 -20.92 -11.52
N GLU A 98 -5.06 -20.85 -12.39
CA GLU A 98 -3.67 -20.63 -11.97
C GLU A 98 -3.49 -19.28 -11.28
N LEU A 99 -4.07 -18.21 -11.84
CA LEU A 99 -4.07 -16.89 -11.20
C LEU A 99 -4.75 -16.93 -9.82
N SER A 100 -5.88 -17.62 -9.69
CA SER A 100 -6.56 -17.83 -8.40
C SER A 100 -5.65 -18.51 -7.39
N GLY A 101 -4.89 -19.53 -7.82
CA GLY A 101 -3.88 -20.21 -6.99
C GLY A 101 -2.76 -19.26 -6.54
N VAL A 102 -2.27 -18.40 -7.44
CA VAL A 102 -1.24 -17.39 -7.14
C VAL A 102 -1.75 -16.37 -6.11
N LEU A 103 -2.95 -15.83 -6.31
CA LEU A 103 -3.56 -14.88 -5.37
C LEU A 103 -3.88 -15.52 -4.02
N GLY A 104 -4.35 -16.76 -4.00
CA GLY A 104 -4.57 -17.52 -2.76
C GLY A 104 -3.27 -17.76 -1.98
N GLY A 105 -2.18 -18.10 -2.69
CA GLY A 105 -0.85 -18.21 -2.10
C GLY A 105 -0.31 -16.89 -1.57
N LEU A 106 -0.51 -15.80 -2.30
CA LEU A 106 -0.15 -14.45 -1.88
C LEU A 106 -0.95 -14.01 -0.65
N GLY A 107 -2.26 -14.22 -0.62
CA GLY A 107 -3.12 -13.92 0.53
C GLY A 107 -2.66 -14.64 1.79
N ARG A 108 -2.32 -15.94 1.71
CA ARG A 108 -1.74 -16.69 2.83
C ARG A 108 -0.41 -16.10 3.31
N ARG A 109 0.46 -15.71 2.37
CA ARG A 109 1.75 -15.07 2.70
C ARG A 109 1.53 -13.75 3.43
N ILE A 110 0.61 -12.92 2.97
CA ILE A 110 0.24 -11.65 3.61
C ILE A 110 -0.24 -11.92 5.02
N ASN A 111 -1.25 -12.79 5.18
CA ASN A 111 -1.86 -13.08 6.47
C ASN A 111 -0.90 -13.68 7.49
N ALA A 112 0.15 -14.36 7.05
CA ALA A 112 1.18 -14.90 7.94
C ALA A 112 2.27 -13.87 8.34
N THR A 113 2.16 -12.60 7.94
CA THR A 113 3.17 -11.57 8.19
C THR A 113 2.94 -10.90 9.55
N HIS A 114 3.97 -10.84 10.40
CA HIS A 114 3.88 -10.23 11.73
C HIS A 114 3.34 -8.79 11.68
N GLY A 115 2.41 -8.48 12.58
CA GLY A 115 1.64 -7.23 12.63
C GLY A 115 0.33 -7.28 11.85
N ILE A 116 0.04 -8.34 11.10
CA ILE A 116 -1.27 -8.55 10.47
C ILE A 116 -2.26 -9.14 11.46
N GLU A 117 -1.79 -9.96 12.40
CA GLU A 117 -2.57 -10.55 13.49
C GLU A 117 -3.17 -9.53 14.44
N THR A 118 -2.72 -8.27 14.40
CA THR A 118 -3.26 -7.17 15.20
C THR A 118 -4.40 -6.43 14.51
N LEU A 119 -4.72 -6.76 13.25
CA LEU A 119 -5.85 -6.19 12.52
C LEU A 119 -7.16 -6.90 12.90
N PRO A 120 -8.33 -6.22 12.81
CA PRO A 120 -9.61 -6.84 13.13
C PRO A 120 -9.94 -8.06 12.26
N GLU A 121 -9.48 -8.05 11.01
CA GLU A 121 -9.63 -9.15 10.07
C GLU A 121 -8.37 -9.31 9.20
N PRO A 122 -8.05 -10.54 8.74
CA PRO A 122 -6.93 -10.76 7.84
C PRO A 122 -7.19 -10.11 6.47
N PRO A 123 -6.35 -9.17 6.02
CA PRO A 123 -6.64 -8.38 4.82
C PRO A 123 -6.43 -9.16 3.51
N GLY A 124 -5.67 -10.26 3.54
CA GLY A 124 -5.34 -11.03 2.34
C GLY A 124 -4.71 -10.14 1.26
N VAL A 125 -5.08 -10.39 0.00
CA VAL A 125 -4.55 -9.61 -1.14
C VAL A 125 -5.02 -8.15 -1.15
N ASN A 126 -6.07 -7.79 -0.41
CA ASN A 126 -6.61 -6.43 -0.35
C ASN A 126 -5.68 -5.45 0.39
N LEU A 127 -4.68 -5.97 1.11
CA LEU A 127 -3.59 -5.14 1.63
C LEU A 127 -2.77 -4.51 0.48
N LEU A 128 -2.69 -5.21 -0.66
CA LEU A 128 -1.82 -4.87 -1.78
C LEU A 128 -2.58 -4.35 -3.00
N PHE A 129 -3.81 -4.80 -3.19
CA PHE A 129 -4.61 -4.53 -4.38
C PHE A 129 -5.99 -4.00 -4.00
N ASP A 130 -6.52 -3.12 -4.84
CA ASP A 130 -7.93 -2.70 -4.77
C ASP A 130 -8.75 -3.55 -5.72
N TYR A 131 -9.87 -4.07 -5.22
CA TYR A 131 -10.89 -4.70 -6.06
C TYR A 131 -11.86 -3.62 -6.52
N LYS A 132 -11.86 -3.31 -7.82
CA LYS A 132 -12.69 -2.24 -8.40
C LYS A 132 -13.06 -2.53 -9.84
N ALA A 133 -14.08 -1.84 -10.34
CA ALA A 133 -14.36 -1.81 -11.77
C ALA A 133 -13.18 -1.17 -12.51
N THR A 134 -12.73 -1.81 -13.59
CA THR A 134 -11.73 -1.24 -14.49
C THR A 134 -12.30 -0.05 -15.26
N ALA A 135 -11.42 0.86 -15.67
CA ALA A 135 -11.84 2.00 -16.48
C ALA A 135 -12.47 1.53 -17.82
N PRO A 136 -13.39 2.31 -18.40
CA PRO A 136 -13.95 2.04 -19.72
C PRO A 136 -12.84 1.85 -20.78
N PRO A 137 -13.05 0.97 -21.80
CA PRO A 137 -14.30 0.32 -22.14
C PRO A 137 -14.58 -0.99 -21.37
N GLY A 138 -13.67 -1.45 -20.51
CA GLY A 138 -13.73 -2.76 -19.85
C GLY A 138 -14.87 -2.86 -18.83
N GLY A 139 -14.89 -1.96 -17.84
CA GLY A 139 -15.96 -1.85 -16.85
C GLY A 139 -16.19 -3.09 -15.96
N ALA A 140 -15.48 -4.20 -16.19
CA ALA A 140 -15.60 -5.40 -15.39
C ALA A 140 -14.78 -5.27 -14.11
N TRP A 141 -15.13 -6.07 -13.11
CA TRP A 141 -14.41 -6.07 -11.85
C TRP A 141 -13.02 -6.70 -12.02
N GLY A 142 -12.03 -6.00 -11.50
CA GLY A 142 -10.62 -6.34 -11.62
C GLY A 142 -9.84 -5.94 -10.39
N TRP A 143 -8.52 -6.01 -10.54
CA TRP A 143 -7.56 -5.66 -9.51
C TRP A 143 -6.74 -4.47 -9.99
N ALA A 144 -6.50 -3.51 -9.08
CA ALA A 144 -5.56 -2.43 -9.30
C ALA A 144 -4.51 -2.42 -8.19
N MET A 145 -3.30 -1.96 -8.52
CA MET A 145 -2.24 -1.83 -7.54
C MET A 145 -2.54 -0.67 -6.58
N ARG A 146 -2.46 -0.93 -5.27
CA ARG A 146 -2.56 0.15 -4.28
C ARG A 146 -1.31 1.03 -4.28
N PRO A 147 -1.45 2.34 -3.97
CA PRO A 147 -0.33 3.28 -3.95
C PRO A 147 0.76 2.87 -2.95
N GLU A 148 0.41 2.25 -1.82
CA GLU A 148 1.40 1.78 -0.85
C GLU A 148 2.27 0.65 -1.39
N LEU A 149 1.70 -0.25 -2.21
CA LEU A 149 2.48 -1.29 -2.90
C LEU A 149 3.36 -0.67 -3.99
N ARG A 150 2.80 0.23 -4.80
CA ARG A 150 3.52 0.95 -5.86
C ARG A 150 4.80 1.60 -5.32
N GLN A 151 4.65 2.46 -4.31
CA GLN A 151 5.78 3.13 -3.67
C GLN A 151 6.79 2.14 -3.08
N ALA A 152 6.31 1.07 -2.45
CA ALA A 152 7.20 0.08 -1.84
C ALA A 152 7.99 -0.75 -2.88
N LEU A 153 7.45 -0.97 -4.08
CA LEU A 153 8.17 -1.62 -5.18
C LEU A 153 9.22 -0.69 -5.80
N GLU A 154 8.88 0.59 -5.98
CA GLU A 154 9.81 1.63 -6.42
C GLU A 154 10.98 1.79 -5.43
N ASP A 155 10.69 1.87 -4.13
CA ASP A 155 11.70 1.90 -3.06
C ASP A 155 12.65 0.69 -3.08
N LEU A 156 12.20 -0.45 -3.63
CA LEU A 156 12.97 -1.68 -3.78
C LEU A 156 13.71 -1.78 -5.12
N GLY A 157 13.58 -0.79 -6.01
CA GLY A 157 14.18 -0.82 -7.34
C GLY A 157 13.54 -1.86 -8.25
N LEU A 158 12.25 -2.15 -8.07
CA LEU A 158 11.49 -3.11 -8.88
C LEU A 158 10.57 -2.53 -9.98
N PRO A 159 10.70 -1.30 -10.50
CA PRO A 159 9.71 -0.75 -11.41
C PRO A 159 9.87 -1.22 -12.87
N TRP A 160 10.01 -2.53 -13.08
CA TRP A 160 10.20 -3.24 -14.38
C TRP A 160 11.29 -2.71 -15.32
N GLU A 161 12.36 -2.12 -14.79
CA GLU A 161 13.64 -1.90 -15.50
C GLU A 161 14.70 -2.94 -15.06
N GLU A 162 15.54 -3.55 -15.90
CA GLU A 162 16.41 -3.15 -17.04
C GLU A 162 17.81 -2.64 -16.63
N THR A 163 18.75 -3.57 -16.51
CA THR A 163 20.17 -3.39 -16.90
C THR A 163 20.43 -4.39 -18.01
N GLY A 164 20.87 -3.89 -19.17
CA GLY A 164 20.81 -4.59 -20.45
C GLY A 164 21.81 -5.72 -20.68
N GLY A 165 21.78 -6.20 -21.94
CA GLY A 165 22.88 -6.88 -22.62
C GLY A 165 22.79 -8.39 -22.67
#